data_AF-A0A937KBV2-F1
#
_entry.id   AF-A0A937KBV2-F1
#
_cell.length_a   1.000
_cell.length_b   1.000
_cell.length_c   1.000
_cell.angle_alpha   90.00
_cell.angle_beta   90.00
_cell.angle_gamma   90.00
#
_symmetry.space_group_name_H-M   'P 1'
#
loop_
_entity.id
_entity.type
_entity.pdbx_description
1 polymer ?
#
loop_
_entity_poly.entity_id
_entity_poly.type
_entity_poly.pdbx_seq_one_letter_code
_entity_poly.pdbx_strand_id
1 'polypeptide(L)'
;MKTKTPIYIFLIILILVAGCSDSKRTDEVDVKIDEQVSEGIWFGEDSASYGVIGVEDGSFNFKEGKLAGGYINLNPSKVDTLQYQATQSSIKQKLPNKFKIERVEESEDSEEGSTHTLLGRYEYDDSVVTKEVRLPVTMNYEENQMVMTSKPGNKTSEGEPALGFRIVADIEDNDLAQQQVQQQDVKEIGLPEKIKLRQDSLMSIKRRIPTKILVHLQREKRLAQVGDTLHISIELVNDNNQPAGAPKELDVELLNTIKKDHKIKSVHFNKGQSMLHTSIILKNAGILELTAVHPELYSGSLFLKVTPRYGSLIINKYDDFQVRLAMYQPGNQSYIKAFAQSRSFKANGKDSAEISLFLFDEASLYPDGVRLNIIPSYGSVHPQQLVVKGEEPGILKLVSKDQEDVELQIIATPDIEVVNNVKIHFVPPVTYIQCISSPPSIHFLEKSDILVRLLDEDSAALTVKTPWQVSLEISEGGGEVTPQSFTIMPDHFESKAEFAPKSFIGTVKVRAVSSNLYTNNNTVIVTWPILIIIASIVGGLVGGFISYFHEGNKTKKWRIFTGLFTGMVLYWTIIVFDIIDYAPDFLLNAFSVFVISLIGGYLGVGSIDFVLKKMGISKSGSPQEA
;
A
#
# COMPACT_ATOMS: atom_id res chain seq x y z
N MET A 1 47.58 50.21 36.09
CA MET A 1 47.90 48.91 35.46
C MET A 1 46.76 48.53 34.53
N LYS A 2 46.98 48.57 33.21
CA LYS A 2 45.99 48.24 32.19
C LYS A 2 46.11 46.75 31.86
N THR A 3 45.13 45.93 32.24
CA THR A 3 45.04 44.53 31.80
C THR A 3 44.19 44.47 30.54
N LYS A 4 44.84 44.21 29.40
CA LYS A 4 44.21 43.88 28.13
C LYS A 4 43.69 42.44 28.20
N THR A 5 42.40 42.26 27.94
CA THR A 5 41.75 40.95 27.73
C THR A 5 41.97 40.53 26.27
N PRO A 6 42.28 39.25 25.95
CA PRO A 6 42.53 38.87 24.57
C PRO A 6 41.24 38.48 23.84
N ILE A 7 40.92 39.25 22.80
CA ILE A 7 39.99 38.94 21.71
C ILE A 7 40.70 37.93 20.79
N TYR A 8 40.87 36.68 21.25
CA TYR A 8 41.53 35.64 20.45
C TYR A 8 40.75 34.32 20.35
N ILE A 9 39.65 34.17 21.09
CA ILE A 9 38.84 32.93 21.04
C ILE A 9 37.85 32.93 19.86
N PHE A 10 37.46 34.09 19.34
CA PHE A 10 36.52 34.18 18.22
C PHE A 10 37.17 33.98 16.83
N LEU A 11 38.50 34.08 16.70
CA LEU A 11 39.19 33.97 15.41
C LEU A 11 39.64 32.53 15.09
N ILE A 12 39.77 31.66 16.09
CA ILE A 12 40.26 30.28 15.90
C ILE A 12 39.16 29.36 15.35
N ILE A 13 37.89 29.69 15.55
CA ILE A 13 36.77 28.91 15.00
C ILE A 13 36.49 29.27 13.52
N LEU A 14 36.93 30.44 13.04
CA LEU A 14 36.71 30.87 11.65
C LEU A 14 37.81 30.39 10.67
N ILE A 15 38.98 29.95 11.16
CA ILE A 15 40.14 29.57 10.32
C ILE A 15 40.18 28.06 10.00
N LEU A 16 39.34 27.23 10.63
CA LEU A 16 39.25 25.80 10.32
C LEU A 16 38.39 25.45 9.09
N VAL A 17 37.84 26.45 8.38
CA VAL A 17 36.98 26.26 7.19
C VAL A 17 37.69 26.65 5.87
N ALA A 18 38.94 27.12 5.90
CA ALA A 18 39.66 27.53 4.69
C ALA A 18 41.00 26.77 4.55
N GLY A 19 40.93 25.52 4.10
CA GLY A 19 42.08 24.72 3.70
C GLY A 19 41.99 24.32 2.22
N CYS A 20 42.44 25.19 1.32
CA CYS A 20 42.69 24.84 -0.08
C CYS A 20 44.02 24.07 -0.19
N SER A 21 43.98 22.92 -0.84
CA SER A 21 45.15 22.14 -1.26
C SER A 21 44.92 21.71 -2.71
N ASP A 22 45.53 22.43 -3.65
CA ASP A 22 45.67 22.03 -5.05
C ASP A 22 46.62 20.83 -5.14
N SER A 23 46.06 19.62 -5.14
CA SER A 23 46.72 18.45 -5.71
C SER A 23 46.20 18.28 -7.14
N LYS A 24 47.11 18.01 -8.09
CA LYS A 24 46.74 17.62 -9.46
C LYS A 24 45.81 16.42 -9.38
N ARG A 25 44.51 16.68 -9.57
CA ARG A 25 43.44 15.69 -9.66
C ARG A 25 43.73 14.81 -10.87
N THR A 26 44.20 13.59 -10.62
CA THR A 26 43.79 12.48 -11.48
C THR A 26 42.30 12.32 -11.24
N ASP A 27 41.48 12.43 -12.28
CA ASP A 27 40.02 12.35 -12.20
C ASP A 27 39.60 10.90 -11.87
N GLU A 28 39.79 10.53 -10.61
CA GLU A 28 39.19 9.35 -10.01
C GLU A 28 37.83 9.77 -9.48
N VAL A 29 36.78 9.19 -10.04
CA VAL A 29 35.38 9.46 -9.65
C VAL A 29 34.88 8.24 -8.89
N ASP A 30 34.55 8.46 -7.61
CA ASP A 30 33.94 7.46 -6.76
C ASP A 30 32.41 7.58 -6.87
N VAL A 31 31.76 6.58 -7.47
CA VAL A 31 30.29 6.49 -7.55
C VAL A 31 29.79 5.62 -6.39
N LYS A 32 28.88 6.15 -5.58
CA LYS A 32 28.22 5.41 -4.49
C LYS A 32 26.85 4.91 -4.94
N ILE A 33 26.48 3.70 -4.51
CA ILE A 33 25.14 3.15 -4.71
C ILE A 33 24.18 3.78 -3.70
N ASP A 34 23.05 4.33 -4.15
CA ASP A 34 21.98 4.82 -3.27
C ASP A 34 21.31 3.66 -2.53
N GLU A 35 21.19 3.79 -1.20
CA GLU A 35 20.64 2.80 -0.27
C GLU A 35 19.17 2.43 -0.57
N GLN A 36 18.45 3.24 -1.37
CA GLN A 36 17.00 3.11 -1.53
C GLN A 36 16.52 2.18 -2.67
N VAL A 37 17.37 1.71 -3.60
CA VAL A 37 16.86 1.07 -4.86
C VAL A 37 17.60 -0.21 -5.33
N SER A 38 18.64 -0.69 -4.63
CA SER A 38 19.44 -1.83 -5.13
C SER A 38 19.08 -3.19 -4.48
N GLU A 39 18.46 -4.08 -5.26
CA GLU A 39 18.16 -5.48 -4.90
C GLU A 39 18.85 -6.46 -5.87
N GLY A 40 19.60 -7.45 -5.35
CA GLY A 40 20.17 -8.55 -6.13
C GLY A 40 19.31 -9.81 -6.09
N ILE A 41 19.40 -10.71 -7.07
CA ILE A 41 18.69 -12.01 -7.06
C ILE A 41 19.72 -13.14 -7.07
N TRP A 42 19.88 -13.80 -5.93
CA TRP A 42 20.70 -14.99 -5.77
C TRP A 42 20.00 -16.23 -6.34
N PHE A 43 20.74 -17.12 -7.00
CA PHE A 43 20.28 -18.48 -7.33
C PHE A 43 21.18 -19.48 -6.60
N GLY A 44 20.57 -20.52 -6.03
CA GLY A 44 21.26 -21.61 -5.36
C GLY A 44 21.92 -22.58 -6.34
N GLU A 45 22.60 -23.59 -5.78
CA GLU A 45 23.29 -24.62 -6.56
C GLU A 45 22.33 -25.49 -7.40
N ASP A 46 21.08 -25.61 -6.96
CA ASP A 46 20.00 -26.12 -7.79
C ASP A 46 19.36 -24.96 -8.57
N SER A 47 19.02 -25.21 -9.84
CA SER A 47 18.35 -24.22 -10.70
C SER A 47 16.94 -23.83 -10.22
N ALA A 48 16.54 -24.27 -9.03
CA ALA A 48 15.22 -24.10 -8.43
C ALA A 48 15.23 -23.19 -7.19
N SER A 49 16.37 -23.01 -6.50
CA SER A 49 16.47 -22.07 -5.38
C SER A 49 16.84 -20.69 -5.89
N TYR A 50 16.07 -19.66 -5.50
CA TYR A 50 16.47 -18.27 -5.65
C TYR A 50 16.02 -17.44 -4.44
N GLY A 51 16.71 -16.32 -4.20
CA GLY A 51 16.40 -15.38 -3.12
C GLY A 51 16.79 -13.96 -3.51
N VAL A 52 16.04 -12.96 -3.04
CA VAL A 52 16.42 -11.55 -3.24
C VAL A 52 17.43 -11.20 -2.14
N ILE A 53 18.62 -10.70 -2.47
CA ILE A 53 19.61 -10.20 -1.49
C ILE A 53 19.65 -8.68 -1.61
N GLY A 54 19.37 -7.95 -0.51
CA GLY A 54 19.52 -6.50 -0.50
C GLY A 54 20.97 -6.10 -0.66
N VAL A 55 21.26 -5.08 -1.46
CA VAL A 55 22.57 -4.41 -1.48
C VAL A 55 22.56 -3.34 -0.39
N GLU A 56 23.57 -3.35 0.48
CA GLU A 56 23.65 -2.40 1.61
C GLU A 56 24.30 -1.10 1.19
N ASP A 57 25.45 -1.20 0.53
CA ASP A 57 26.16 -0.11 -0.11
C ASP A 57 27.05 -0.67 -1.22
N GLY A 58 27.64 0.22 -2.02
CA GLY A 58 28.71 -0.13 -2.92
C GLY A 58 29.45 1.11 -3.38
N SER A 59 30.70 0.91 -3.80
CA SER A 59 31.50 1.96 -4.42
C SER A 59 32.12 1.44 -5.71
N PHE A 60 32.16 2.30 -6.71
CA PHE A 60 32.77 2.03 -7.99
C PHE A 60 33.79 3.11 -8.29
N ASN A 61 35.01 2.70 -8.59
CA ASN A 61 36.11 3.60 -8.92
C ASN A 61 36.24 3.66 -10.43
N PHE A 62 36.13 4.87 -10.98
CA PHE A 62 36.37 5.11 -12.40
C PHE A 62 37.72 5.80 -12.59
N LYS A 63 38.49 5.33 -13.57
CA LYS A 63 39.74 5.94 -13.99
C LYS A 63 39.69 6.17 -15.50
N GLU A 64 39.84 7.43 -15.93
CA GLU A 64 39.76 7.82 -17.35
C GLU A 64 38.40 7.43 -18.00
N GLY A 65 37.30 7.57 -17.25
CA GLY A 65 35.95 7.21 -17.71
C GLY A 65 35.66 5.70 -17.77
N LYS A 66 36.61 4.85 -17.37
CA LYS A 66 36.46 3.38 -17.33
C LYS A 66 36.39 2.86 -15.92
N LEU A 67 35.54 1.86 -15.66
CA LEU A 67 35.45 1.22 -14.36
C LEU A 67 36.76 0.47 -14.06
N ALA A 68 37.48 0.91 -13.03
CA ALA A 68 38.78 0.40 -12.63
C ALA A 68 38.70 -0.57 -11.45
N GLY A 69 37.65 -0.49 -10.62
CA GLY A 69 37.45 -1.35 -9.46
C GLY A 69 36.20 -0.97 -8.66
N GLY A 70 35.98 -1.67 -7.54
CA GLY A 70 34.86 -1.37 -6.65
C GLY A 70 34.53 -2.51 -5.69
N TYR A 71 33.50 -2.29 -4.87
CA TYR A 71 32.91 -3.35 -4.05
C TYR A 71 31.40 -3.15 -3.92
N ILE A 72 30.70 -4.25 -3.67
CA ILE A 72 29.27 -4.28 -3.37
C ILE A 72 29.12 -5.02 -2.04
N ASN A 73 28.60 -4.35 -1.01
CA ASN A 73 28.24 -5.02 0.24
C ASN A 73 26.84 -5.61 0.10
N LEU A 74 26.72 -6.88 0.48
CA LEU A 74 25.49 -7.65 0.41
C LEU A 74 24.92 -7.74 1.82
N ASN A 75 23.62 -7.48 1.97
CA ASN A 75 22.93 -7.61 3.24
C ASN A 75 22.17 -8.94 3.29
N PRO A 76 22.78 -10.02 3.84
CA PRO A 76 22.11 -11.32 3.96
C PRO A 76 20.94 -11.31 4.95
N SER A 77 20.73 -10.25 5.73
CA SER A 77 19.57 -10.13 6.63
C SER A 77 18.30 -9.66 5.92
N LYS A 78 18.41 -9.06 4.72
CA LYS A 78 17.28 -8.63 3.88
C LYS A 78 16.85 -9.68 2.86
N VAL A 79 17.16 -10.96 3.09
CA VAL A 79 16.84 -12.01 2.12
C VAL A 79 15.36 -12.34 2.13
N ASP A 80 14.62 -11.88 1.12
CA ASP A 80 13.22 -12.28 0.94
C ASP A 80 13.17 -13.62 0.19
N THR A 81 12.96 -14.70 0.94
CA THR A 81 12.95 -16.07 0.44
C THR A 81 11.58 -16.42 -0.14
N LEU A 82 11.35 -16.08 -1.42
CA LEU A 82 10.11 -16.46 -2.11
C LEU A 82 10.01 -17.97 -2.40
N GLN A 83 11.13 -18.72 -2.38
CA GLN A 83 11.09 -20.17 -2.62
C GLN A 83 12.22 -20.99 -1.97
N TYR A 84 12.85 -20.51 -0.90
CA TYR A 84 13.79 -21.33 -0.11
C TYR A 84 13.02 -22.34 0.76
N GLN A 85 12.28 -23.27 0.13
CA GLN A 85 11.82 -24.46 0.80
C GLN A 85 13.04 -25.37 0.98
N ALA A 86 13.62 -25.31 2.18
CA ALA A 86 14.63 -26.23 2.66
C ALA A 86 14.05 -27.67 2.68
N THR A 87 14.01 -28.30 1.51
CA THR A 87 13.58 -29.69 1.35
C THR A 87 14.77 -30.65 1.40
N GLN A 88 15.97 -30.17 1.72
CA GLN A 88 17.09 -31.02 2.10
C GLN A 88 17.79 -30.49 3.36
N SER A 89 17.90 -31.40 4.32
CA SER A 89 18.46 -31.22 5.64
C SER A 89 19.95 -30.87 5.62
N SER A 90 20.30 -29.89 6.46
CA SER A 90 21.55 -29.79 7.25
C SER A 90 22.83 -29.19 6.65
N ILE A 91 22.80 -28.44 5.54
CA ILE A 91 23.90 -27.51 5.22
C ILE A 91 23.37 -26.08 5.30
N LYS A 92 23.67 -25.39 6.42
CA LYS A 92 23.56 -23.92 6.50
C LYS A 92 24.60 -23.35 5.54
N GLN A 93 24.21 -23.15 4.27
CA GLN A 93 25.06 -22.49 3.29
C GLN A 93 25.30 -21.06 3.80
N LYS A 94 26.57 -20.72 4.09
CA LYS A 94 26.94 -19.34 4.41
C LYS A 94 26.72 -18.50 3.15
N LEU A 95 26.02 -17.38 3.29
CA LEU A 95 25.87 -16.39 2.21
C LEU A 95 27.05 -15.41 2.25
N PRO A 96 27.55 -14.94 1.10
CA PRO A 96 28.61 -13.94 1.06
C PRO A 96 28.06 -12.60 1.55
N ASN A 97 28.88 -11.85 2.30
CA ASN A 97 28.54 -10.53 2.82
C ASN A 97 29.09 -9.40 1.92
N LYS A 98 30.03 -9.72 1.00
CA LYS A 98 30.62 -8.73 0.11
C LYS A 98 31.14 -9.35 -1.18
N PHE A 99 31.02 -8.61 -2.27
CA PHE A 99 31.67 -8.91 -3.55
C PHE A 99 32.68 -7.82 -3.88
N LYS A 100 33.95 -8.18 -3.95
CA LYS A 100 35.05 -7.25 -4.26
C LYS A 100 35.46 -7.39 -5.72
N ILE A 101 35.40 -6.31 -6.48
CA ILE A 101 35.81 -6.27 -7.89
C ILE A 101 37.32 -6.05 -7.92
N GLU A 102 38.05 -6.99 -8.53
CA GLU A 102 39.51 -6.94 -8.66
C GLU A 102 39.95 -6.36 -10.00
N ARG A 103 39.22 -6.63 -11.08
CA ARG A 103 39.49 -6.12 -12.44
C ARG A 103 38.23 -6.13 -13.31
N VAL A 104 38.25 -5.36 -14.40
CA VAL A 104 37.17 -5.29 -15.39
C VAL A 104 37.74 -5.65 -16.75
N GLU A 105 37.17 -6.65 -17.42
CA GLU A 105 37.48 -7.01 -18.81
C GLU A 105 36.44 -6.39 -19.73
N GLU A 106 36.85 -5.56 -20.69
CA GLU A 106 35.95 -4.92 -21.66
C GLU A 106 35.93 -5.73 -22.96
N SER A 107 34.74 -6.03 -23.48
CA SER A 107 34.53 -6.65 -24.80
C SER A 107 33.50 -5.86 -25.59
N GLU A 108 33.87 -5.41 -26.79
CA GLU A 108 32.93 -4.79 -27.72
C GLU A 108 32.12 -5.86 -28.45
N ASP A 109 30.79 -5.80 -28.31
CA ASP A 109 29.85 -6.56 -29.13
C ASP A 109 29.18 -5.60 -30.11
N SER A 110 29.15 -5.96 -31.39
CA SER A 110 28.56 -5.13 -32.46
C SER A 110 27.05 -4.94 -32.34
N GLU A 111 26.34 -5.80 -31.59
CA GLU A 111 24.88 -5.73 -31.41
C GLU A 111 24.48 -5.23 -30.00
N GLU A 112 25.24 -5.57 -28.96
CA GLU A 112 24.89 -5.25 -27.56
C GLU A 112 25.69 -4.06 -26.96
N GLY A 113 26.64 -3.47 -27.69
CA GLY A 113 27.50 -2.37 -27.21
C GLY A 113 28.72 -2.87 -26.41
N SER A 114 29.37 -1.99 -25.65
CA SER A 114 30.52 -2.35 -24.79
C SER A 114 30.04 -3.18 -23.60
N THR A 115 30.34 -4.48 -23.59
CA THR A 115 30.09 -5.36 -22.45
C THR A 115 31.30 -5.37 -21.51
N HIS A 116 31.06 -5.30 -20.20
CA HIS A 116 32.09 -5.28 -19.18
C HIS A 116 31.98 -6.54 -18.35
N THR A 117 33.03 -7.33 -18.19
CA THR A 117 33.05 -8.48 -17.29
C THR A 117 33.78 -8.08 -16.03
N LEU A 118 33.05 -7.99 -14.92
CA LEU A 118 33.65 -7.78 -13.60
C LEU A 118 34.27 -9.10 -13.15
N LEU A 119 35.55 -9.07 -12.83
CA LEU A 119 36.24 -10.18 -12.19
C LEU A 119 36.52 -9.80 -10.76
N GLY A 120 36.04 -10.62 -9.83
CA GLY A 120 36.13 -10.33 -8.42
C GLY A 120 36.05 -11.58 -7.56
N ARG A 121 35.93 -11.39 -6.25
CA ARG A 121 35.85 -12.48 -5.28
C ARG A 121 34.75 -12.20 -4.27
N TYR A 122 34.07 -13.26 -3.84
CA TYR A 122 33.18 -13.19 -2.69
C TYR A 122 33.99 -13.24 -1.40
N GLU A 123 33.67 -12.34 -0.49
CA GLU A 123 34.12 -12.35 0.90
C GLU A 123 32.95 -12.87 1.77
N TYR A 124 33.30 -13.66 2.79
CA TYR A 124 32.42 -14.13 3.85
C TYR A 124 32.99 -13.65 5.19
N ASP A 125 32.18 -13.60 6.25
CA ASP A 125 32.61 -13.14 7.59
C ASP A 125 33.92 -13.79 8.08
N ASP A 126 34.15 -15.07 7.72
CA ASP A 126 35.29 -15.86 8.21
C ASP A 126 36.29 -16.30 7.12
N SER A 127 36.07 -15.97 5.85
CA SER A 127 36.92 -16.48 4.75
C SER A 127 36.74 -15.71 3.43
N VAL A 128 37.81 -15.62 2.63
CA VAL A 128 37.77 -15.11 1.25
C VAL A 128 37.85 -16.27 0.28
N VAL A 129 36.97 -16.32 -0.73
CA VAL A 129 37.07 -17.31 -1.80
C VAL A 129 38.30 -17.02 -2.63
N THR A 130 39.20 -18.00 -2.79
CA THR A 130 40.41 -17.85 -3.60
C THR A 130 40.14 -17.90 -5.10
N LYS A 131 38.96 -18.36 -5.50
CA LYS A 131 38.55 -18.49 -6.89
C LYS A 131 37.93 -17.19 -7.42
N GLU A 132 38.45 -16.74 -8.55
CA GLU A 132 37.96 -15.58 -9.29
C GLU A 132 36.57 -15.87 -9.87
N VAL A 133 35.63 -14.96 -9.65
CA VAL A 133 34.26 -15.01 -10.16
C VAL A 133 34.12 -14.00 -11.29
N ARG A 134 33.61 -14.47 -12.43
CA ARG A 134 33.36 -13.66 -13.63
C ARG A 134 31.89 -13.29 -13.70
N LEU A 135 31.61 -12.00 -13.73
CA LEU A 135 30.26 -11.48 -13.76
C LEU A 135 30.11 -10.54 -14.94
N PRO A 136 29.46 -10.99 -16.02
CA PRO A 136 29.16 -10.10 -17.14
C PRO A 136 28.24 -8.98 -16.63
N VAL A 137 28.50 -7.77 -17.09
CA VAL A 137 27.82 -6.53 -16.74
C VAL A 137 27.66 -5.72 -18.02
N THR A 138 26.45 -5.31 -18.31
CA THR A 138 26.16 -4.39 -19.41
C THR A 138 25.98 -3.01 -18.81
N MET A 139 26.76 -2.00 -19.21
CA MET A 139 26.54 -0.64 -18.74
C MET A 139 25.61 0.09 -19.71
N ASN A 140 24.55 0.74 -19.19
CA ASN A 140 23.65 1.56 -20.00
C ASN A 140 23.85 3.04 -19.66
N TYR A 141 24.74 3.72 -20.38
CA TYR A 141 25.07 5.12 -20.12
C TYR A 141 23.97 6.11 -20.55
N GLU A 142 22.97 5.68 -21.31
CA GLU A 142 21.93 6.58 -21.86
C GLU A 142 20.90 7.04 -20.81
N GLU A 143 20.70 6.28 -19.74
CA GLU A 143 19.67 6.55 -18.72
C GLU A 143 20.25 7.15 -17.42
N ASN A 144 21.52 7.59 -17.40
CA ASN A 144 22.26 7.88 -16.16
C ASN A 144 22.21 6.71 -15.15
N GLN A 145 22.07 5.47 -15.63
CA GLN A 145 21.86 4.29 -14.80
C GLN A 145 22.89 3.20 -15.11
N MET A 146 23.71 2.85 -14.12
CA MET A 146 24.50 1.64 -14.20
C MET A 146 23.61 0.42 -13.92
N VAL A 147 23.30 -0.36 -14.95
CA VAL A 147 22.46 -1.57 -14.84
C VAL A 147 23.31 -2.84 -14.92
N MET A 148 23.88 -3.29 -13.80
CA MET A 148 24.68 -4.52 -13.79
C MET A 148 23.82 -5.77 -13.88
N THR A 149 23.71 -6.40 -15.05
CA THR A 149 23.04 -7.71 -15.21
C THR A 149 24.02 -8.84 -15.49
N SER A 150 24.19 -9.78 -14.55
CA SER A 150 24.89 -11.04 -14.85
C SER A 150 23.93 -12.09 -15.42
N LYS A 151 24.25 -12.62 -16.61
CA LYS A 151 23.63 -13.85 -17.12
C LYS A 151 24.19 -15.01 -16.28
N PRO A 152 23.37 -15.93 -15.72
CA PRO A 152 23.89 -17.14 -15.11
C PRO A 152 24.70 -17.88 -16.17
N GLY A 153 26.01 -17.98 -15.97
CA GLY A 153 26.90 -18.58 -16.96
C GLY A 153 26.51 -20.03 -17.24
N ASN A 154 26.68 -20.47 -18.49
CA ASN A 154 26.78 -21.91 -18.76
C ASN A 154 27.86 -22.48 -17.83
N LYS A 155 27.46 -23.38 -16.92
CA LYS A 155 28.31 -23.98 -15.89
C LYS A 155 29.70 -24.31 -16.45
N THR A 156 30.72 -23.52 -16.10
CA THR A 156 32.11 -23.84 -16.49
C THR A 156 32.75 -24.84 -15.53
N SER A 157 32.13 -25.10 -14.38
CA SER A 157 32.55 -26.12 -13.40
C SER A 157 31.31 -26.79 -12.80
N GLU A 158 31.30 -28.13 -12.69
CA GLU A 158 30.33 -28.84 -11.86
C GLU A 158 30.48 -28.40 -10.39
N GLY A 159 29.38 -27.93 -9.77
CA GLY A 159 29.33 -27.62 -8.34
C GLY A 159 29.41 -26.14 -7.93
N GLU A 160 29.25 -25.19 -8.86
CA GLU A 160 29.27 -23.75 -8.50
C GLU A 160 27.88 -23.08 -8.60
N PRO A 161 27.50 -22.24 -7.61
CA PRO A 161 26.27 -21.46 -7.67
C PRO A 161 26.36 -20.40 -8.78
N ALA A 162 25.37 -20.35 -9.65
CA ALA A 162 25.27 -19.34 -10.69
C ALA A 162 24.62 -18.07 -10.11
N LEU A 163 25.42 -17.12 -9.62
CA LEU A 163 24.88 -15.85 -9.13
C LEU A 163 24.49 -14.93 -10.29
N GLY A 164 23.19 -14.65 -10.39
CA GLY A 164 22.63 -13.51 -11.08
C GLY A 164 22.73 -12.26 -10.19
N PHE A 165 22.90 -11.07 -10.77
CA PHE A 165 22.48 -9.84 -10.09
C PHE A 165 21.95 -8.86 -11.10
N ARG A 166 21.07 -7.96 -10.62
CA ARG A 166 20.64 -6.76 -11.33
C ARG A 166 20.81 -5.56 -10.40
N ILE A 167 21.96 -4.90 -10.47
CA ILE A 167 22.18 -3.67 -9.70
C ILE A 167 21.79 -2.51 -10.59
N VAL A 168 20.91 -1.64 -10.12
CA VAL A 168 20.63 -0.35 -10.78
C VAL A 168 21.19 0.72 -9.84
N ALA A 169 22.19 1.45 -10.30
CA ALA A 169 22.73 2.60 -9.58
C ALA A 169 22.56 3.84 -10.44
N ASP A 170 21.88 4.86 -9.92
CA ASP A 170 21.82 6.17 -10.56
C ASP A 170 23.19 6.84 -10.45
N ILE A 171 23.72 7.34 -11.57
CA ILE A 171 24.98 8.08 -11.65
C ILE A 171 24.64 9.55 -11.44
N GLU A 172 24.93 10.09 -10.26
CA GLU A 172 24.63 11.48 -9.91
C GLU A 172 25.43 12.51 -10.73
N ASP A 173 26.52 12.09 -11.39
CA ASP A 173 27.43 12.99 -12.13
C ASP A 173 27.08 13.07 -13.63
N ASN A 174 26.23 14.05 -13.98
CA ASN A 174 25.71 14.31 -15.32
C ASN A 174 26.79 14.60 -16.38
N ASP A 175 27.97 15.07 -15.99
CA ASP A 175 29.03 15.49 -16.91
C ASP A 175 29.73 14.28 -17.58
N LEU A 176 29.74 13.12 -16.93
CA LEU A 176 30.31 11.87 -17.45
C LEU A 176 29.41 11.21 -18.51
N ALA A 177 28.08 11.22 -18.30
CA ALA A 177 27.13 10.67 -19.25
C ALA A 177 27.09 11.49 -20.56
N GLN A 178 27.22 12.82 -20.46
CA GLN A 178 27.21 13.70 -21.63
C GLN A 178 28.46 13.60 -22.52
N GLN A 179 29.62 13.21 -21.97
CA GLN A 179 30.84 13.05 -22.78
C GLN A 179 30.82 11.84 -23.72
N GLN A 180 30.03 10.79 -23.43
CA GLN A 180 29.92 9.60 -24.29
C GLN A 180 28.72 9.67 -25.26
N VAL A 181 27.61 10.29 -24.86
CA VAL A 181 26.39 10.39 -25.70
C VAL A 181 26.59 11.27 -26.95
N GLN A 182 27.60 12.14 -26.99
CA GLN A 182 27.91 12.96 -28.18
C GLN A 182 28.50 12.18 -29.37
N GLN A 183 28.67 10.85 -29.29
CA GLN A 183 29.25 10.05 -30.38
C GLN A 183 28.29 9.15 -31.18
N GLN A 184 26.98 9.10 -30.89
CA GLN A 184 26.06 8.20 -31.63
C GLN A 184 24.80 8.89 -32.18
N ASP A 185 24.55 8.67 -33.47
CA ASP A 185 23.35 9.11 -34.20
C ASP A 185 22.10 8.34 -33.73
N VAL A 186 21.08 9.08 -33.34
CA VAL A 186 19.85 8.59 -32.71
C VAL A 186 18.92 7.91 -33.72
N LYS A 187 18.57 6.65 -33.46
CA LYS A 187 17.36 5.98 -33.98
C LYS A 187 16.33 5.87 -32.84
N GLU A 188 15.07 6.17 -33.12
CA GLU A 188 13.97 5.91 -32.18
C GLU A 188 13.90 4.42 -31.84
N ILE A 189 14.11 4.08 -30.56
CA ILE A 189 13.96 2.72 -30.02
C ILE A 189 12.70 2.66 -29.17
N GLY A 190 11.82 1.70 -29.48
CA GLY A 190 10.65 1.40 -28.66
C GLY A 190 11.05 0.80 -27.30
N LEU A 191 10.28 1.12 -26.26
CA LEU A 191 10.47 0.67 -24.87
C LEU A 191 10.89 -0.82 -24.78
N PRO A 192 11.99 -1.15 -24.08
CA PRO A 192 12.49 -2.51 -23.99
C PRO A 192 11.49 -3.44 -23.29
N GLU A 193 11.31 -4.64 -23.87
CA GLU A 193 10.33 -5.68 -23.49
C GLU A 193 10.36 -6.08 -22.00
N LYS A 194 11.46 -5.80 -21.29
CA LYS A 194 11.64 -6.10 -19.86
C LYS A 194 11.00 -5.08 -18.90
N ILE A 195 10.66 -3.86 -19.33
CA ILE A 195 9.86 -2.92 -18.51
C ILE A 195 8.42 -3.44 -18.34
N LYS A 196 7.87 -4.15 -19.35
CA LYS A 196 6.57 -4.85 -19.25
C LYS A 196 6.57 -5.92 -18.15
N LEU A 197 7.66 -6.68 -18.02
CA LEU A 197 7.79 -7.78 -17.05
C LEU A 197 7.69 -7.35 -15.56
N ARG A 198 8.13 -6.13 -15.20
CA ARG A 198 8.10 -5.64 -13.80
C ARG A 198 6.71 -5.11 -13.40
N GLN A 199 6.01 -4.45 -14.32
CA GLN A 199 4.58 -4.18 -14.18
C GLN A 199 3.81 -5.49 -14.05
N ASP A 200 4.16 -6.51 -14.83
CA ASP A 200 3.51 -7.82 -14.79
C ASP A 200 3.69 -8.54 -13.45
N SER A 201 4.81 -8.39 -12.73
CA SER A 201 5.01 -9.00 -11.40
C SER A 201 4.15 -8.36 -10.31
N LEU A 202 4.08 -7.03 -10.21
CA LEU A 202 3.17 -6.34 -9.30
C LEU A 202 1.70 -6.61 -9.67
N MET A 203 1.40 -6.65 -10.98
CA MET A 203 0.09 -7.06 -11.49
C MET A 203 -0.20 -8.55 -11.21
N SER A 204 0.81 -9.43 -11.14
CA SER A 204 0.63 -10.85 -10.81
C SER A 204 0.24 -11.06 -9.34
N ILE A 205 0.74 -10.21 -8.45
CA ILE A 205 0.31 -10.16 -7.04
C ILE A 205 -1.12 -9.59 -6.96
N LYS A 206 -1.43 -8.52 -7.72
CA LYS A 206 -2.79 -7.95 -7.82
C LYS A 206 -3.83 -8.96 -8.34
N ARG A 207 -3.46 -9.87 -9.24
CA ARG A 207 -4.37 -10.93 -9.74
C ARG A 207 -4.84 -11.91 -8.66
N ARG A 208 -4.17 -11.99 -7.50
CA ARG A 208 -4.43 -13.02 -6.48
C ARG A 208 -5.33 -12.55 -5.33
N ILE A 209 -5.65 -11.26 -5.26
CA ILE A 209 -6.44 -10.72 -4.16
C ILE A 209 -7.93 -10.69 -4.58
N PRO A 210 -8.83 -11.38 -3.85
CA PRO A 210 -10.25 -11.39 -4.18
C PRO A 210 -10.86 -10.03 -3.88
N THR A 211 -11.61 -9.44 -4.79
CA THR A 211 -12.27 -8.14 -4.56
C THR A 211 -13.77 -8.28 -4.36
N LYS A 212 -14.35 -9.38 -4.85
CA LYS A 212 -15.80 -9.62 -4.77
C LYS A 212 -16.13 -11.09 -4.58
N ILE A 213 -17.36 -11.32 -4.13
CA ILE A 213 -17.92 -12.65 -3.94
C ILE A 213 -18.88 -12.94 -5.10
N LEU A 214 -18.79 -14.13 -5.68
CA LEU A 214 -19.79 -14.67 -6.61
C LEU A 214 -20.54 -15.82 -5.95
N VAL A 215 -21.86 -15.86 -6.18
CA VAL A 215 -22.73 -16.93 -5.71
C VAL A 215 -23.27 -17.66 -6.93
N HIS A 216 -22.90 -18.91 -7.08
CA HIS A 216 -23.29 -19.76 -8.21
C HIS A 216 -24.20 -20.89 -7.74
N LEU A 217 -25.17 -21.25 -8.59
CA LEU A 217 -25.94 -22.47 -8.45
C LEU A 217 -25.20 -23.61 -9.12
N GLN A 218 -25.13 -24.76 -8.46
CA GLN A 218 -24.62 -25.98 -9.10
C GLN A 218 -25.59 -26.54 -10.16
N ARG A 219 -26.82 -26.03 -10.22
CA ARG A 219 -27.84 -26.40 -11.21
C ARG A 219 -28.12 -25.23 -12.14
N GLU A 220 -28.41 -25.55 -13.40
CA GLU A 220 -28.73 -24.53 -14.42
C GLU A 220 -30.06 -23.83 -14.13
N LYS A 221 -31.06 -24.56 -13.62
CA LYS A 221 -32.41 -24.02 -13.39
C LYS A 221 -32.48 -23.18 -12.11
N ARG A 222 -32.92 -21.92 -12.25
CA ARG A 222 -33.21 -20.99 -11.14
C ARG A 222 -34.62 -21.14 -10.54
N LEU A 223 -35.17 -22.35 -10.63
CA LEU A 223 -36.49 -22.72 -10.13
C LEU A 223 -36.35 -23.85 -9.10
N ALA A 224 -36.84 -23.65 -7.87
CA ALA A 224 -36.90 -24.68 -6.83
C ALA A 224 -38.30 -24.78 -6.25
N GLN A 225 -38.56 -25.86 -5.51
CA GLN A 225 -39.72 -25.99 -4.65
C GLN A 225 -39.36 -25.76 -3.18
N VAL A 226 -40.36 -25.40 -2.38
CA VAL A 226 -40.24 -25.38 -0.91
C VAL A 226 -39.87 -26.78 -0.41
N GLY A 227 -38.87 -26.85 0.45
CA GLY A 227 -38.29 -28.08 0.99
C GLY A 227 -37.11 -28.63 0.18
N ASP A 228 -36.83 -28.09 -1.01
CA ASP A 228 -35.64 -28.48 -1.77
C ASP A 228 -34.36 -28.02 -1.05
N THR A 229 -33.32 -28.85 -1.18
CA THR A 229 -31.96 -28.49 -0.79
C THR A 229 -31.24 -27.88 -1.99
N LEU A 230 -30.92 -26.60 -1.88
CA LEU A 230 -30.18 -25.85 -2.88
C LEU A 230 -28.68 -26.04 -2.64
N HIS A 231 -27.97 -26.64 -3.58
CA HIS A 231 -26.51 -26.69 -3.58
C HIS A 231 -25.93 -25.50 -4.34
N ILE A 232 -25.08 -24.73 -3.66
CA ILE A 232 -24.46 -23.51 -4.20
C ILE A 232 -22.94 -23.58 -4.04
N SER A 233 -22.23 -22.91 -4.94
CA SER A 233 -20.83 -22.53 -4.76
C SER A 233 -20.74 -21.04 -4.44
N ILE A 234 -19.88 -20.70 -3.50
CA ILE A 234 -19.48 -19.33 -3.22
C ILE A 234 -18.03 -19.25 -3.66
N GLU A 235 -17.74 -18.32 -4.56
CA GLU A 235 -16.42 -18.12 -5.14
C GLU A 235 -15.93 -16.71 -4.81
N LEU A 236 -14.67 -16.61 -4.40
CA LEU A 236 -13.95 -15.36 -4.22
C LEU A 236 -13.24 -15.07 -5.53
N VAL A 237 -13.53 -13.92 -6.13
CA VAL A 237 -12.96 -13.54 -7.43
C VAL A 237 -12.35 -12.14 -7.36
N ASN A 238 -11.38 -11.87 -8.22
CA ASN A 238 -10.80 -10.56 -8.41
C ASN A 238 -11.68 -9.67 -9.32
N ASP A 239 -11.21 -8.45 -9.60
CA ASP A 239 -11.94 -7.47 -10.43
C ASP A 239 -12.16 -7.96 -11.88
N ASN A 240 -11.31 -8.88 -12.35
CA ASN A 240 -11.42 -9.52 -13.66
C ASN A 240 -12.33 -10.77 -13.67
N ASN A 241 -13.08 -11.03 -12.60
CA ASN A 241 -13.89 -12.25 -12.42
C ASN A 241 -13.08 -13.55 -12.45
N GLN A 242 -11.80 -13.52 -12.09
CA GLN A 242 -10.98 -14.73 -11.98
C GLN A 242 -10.93 -15.20 -10.52
N PRO A 243 -10.93 -16.52 -10.27
CA PRO A 243 -10.82 -17.07 -8.91
C PRO A 243 -9.57 -16.53 -8.20
N ALA A 244 -9.75 -16.08 -6.96
CA ALA A 244 -8.70 -15.51 -6.13
C ALA A 244 -8.79 -16.07 -4.71
N GLY A 245 -7.67 -16.61 -4.20
CA GLY A 245 -7.65 -17.25 -2.89
C GLY A 245 -7.76 -16.22 -1.75
N ALA A 246 -8.45 -16.58 -0.67
CA ALA A 246 -8.58 -15.72 0.49
C ALA A 246 -7.19 -15.36 1.07
N PRO A 247 -6.85 -14.07 1.25
CA PRO A 247 -5.52 -13.67 1.75
C PRO A 247 -5.31 -14.03 3.23
N LYS A 248 -6.41 -14.16 3.96
CA LYS A 248 -6.54 -14.57 5.36
C LYS A 248 -7.82 -15.41 5.51
N GLU A 249 -8.08 -15.92 6.70
CA GLU A 249 -9.37 -16.56 7.00
C GLU A 249 -10.50 -15.52 6.91
N LEU A 250 -11.61 -15.88 6.26
CA LEU A 250 -12.75 -14.98 6.01
C LEU A 250 -14.07 -15.68 6.34
N ASP A 251 -15.00 -14.97 6.98
CA ASP A 251 -16.35 -15.44 7.25
C ASP A 251 -17.37 -14.70 6.37
N VAL A 252 -17.91 -15.40 5.37
CA VAL A 252 -18.92 -14.87 4.46
C VAL A 252 -20.32 -15.19 5.00
N GLU A 253 -21.15 -14.16 5.16
CA GLU A 253 -22.53 -14.33 5.60
C GLU A 253 -23.49 -14.45 4.41
N LEU A 254 -24.36 -15.45 4.43
CA LEU A 254 -25.45 -15.62 3.47
C LEU A 254 -26.75 -15.06 4.06
N LEU A 255 -27.33 -14.07 3.38
CA LEU A 255 -28.53 -13.35 3.80
C LEU A 255 -29.67 -13.52 2.78
N ASN A 256 -30.91 -13.41 3.25
CA ASN A 256 -32.08 -13.20 2.40
C ASN A 256 -32.52 -11.73 2.47
N THR A 257 -32.10 -10.93 1.51
CA THR A 257 -32.31 -9.46 1.48
C THR A 257 -33.76 -9.09 1.20
N ILE A 258 -34.54 -9.91 0.48
CA ILE A 258 -35.98 -9.65 0.23
C ILE A 258 -36.79 -9.69 1.54
N LYS A 259 -36.37 -10.50 2.51
CA LYS A 259 -37.01 -10.59 3.83
C LYS A 259 -36.09 -10.00 4.91
N LYS A 260 -35.93 -8.66 4.90
CA LYS A 260 -35.25 -7.86 5.94
C LYS A 260 -34.02 -8.56 6.54
N ASP A 261 -33.02 -8.84 5.69
CA ASP A 261 -31.68 -9.32 6.05
C ASP A 261 -31.66 -10.51 7.03
N HIS A 262 -32.54 -11.49 6.83
CA HIS A 262 -32.51 -12.69 7.65
C HIS A 262 -31.28 -13.54 7.30
N LYS A 263 -30.34 -13.62 8.24
CA LYS A 263 -29.15 -14.47 8.13
C LYS A 263 -29.55 -15.93 7.96
N ILE A 264 -29.14 -16.53 6.85
CA ILE A 264 -29.42 -17.92 6.50
C ILE A 264 -28.31 -18.82 7.06
N LYS A 265 -27.05 -18.49 6.76
CA LYS A 265 -25.88 -19.33 7.07
C LYS A 265 -24.59 -18.49 7.04
N SER A 266 -23.58 -18.86 7.80
CA SER A 266 -22.21 -18.34 7.65
C SER A 266 -21.31 -19.41 7.03
N VAL A 267 -20.35 -18.95 6.25
CA VAL A 267 -19.46 -19.79 5.45
C VAL A 267 -18.02 -19.35 5.66
N HIS A 268 -17.18 -20.25 6.17
CA HIS A 268 -15.79 -19.96 6.49
C HIS A 268 -14.85 -20.36 5.33
N PHE A 269 -14.00 -19.43 4.91
CA PHE A 269 -12.94 -19.64 3.92
C PHE A 269 -11.59 -19.66 4.63
N ASN A 270 -10.82 -20.73 4.40
CA ASN A 270 -9.43 -20.79 4.86
C ASN A 270 -8.52 -19.94 3.97
N LYS A 271 -7.36 -19.52 4.50
CA LYS A 271 -6.34 -18.83 3.71
C LYS A 271 -5.96 -19.64 2.45
N GLY A 272 -5.95 -18.97 1.30
CA GLY A 272 -5.65 -19.53 -0.03
C GLY A 272 -6.85 -20.16 -0.73
N GLN A 273 -7.97 -20.38 -0.04
CA GLN A 273 -9.17 -20.96 -0.63
C GLN A 273 -9.95 -19.92 -1.44
N SER A 274 -10.28 -20.23 -2.69
CA SER A 274 -11.07 -19.35 -3.56
C SER A 274 -12.52 -19.80 -3.73
N MET A 275 -12.88 -21.03 -3.36
CA MET A 275 -14.23 -21.57 -3.56
C MET A 275 -14.66 -22.46 -2.40
N LEU A 276 -15.93 -22.35 -2.01
CA LEU A 276 -16.57 -23.29 -1.09
C LEU A 276 -17.96 -23.69 -1.59
N HIS A 277 -18.28 -24.98 -1.46
CA HIS A 277 -19.62 -25.49 -1.69
C HIS A 277 -20.42 -25.55 -0.39
N THR A 278 -21.69 -25.19 -0.46
CA THR A 278 -22.60 -25.28 0.68
C THR A 278 -24.02 -25.58 0.21
N SER A 279 -24.89 -25.90 1.17
CA SER A 279 -26.29 -26.19 0.91
C SER A 279 -27.23 -25.40 1.83
N ILE A 280 -28.41 -25.07 1.29
CA ILE A 280 -29.48 -24.32 1.96
C ILE A 280 -30.81 -25.03 1.71
N ILE A 281 -31.60 -25.25 2.77
CA ILE A 281 -32.97 -25.78 2.63
C ILE A 281 -33.94 -24.61 2.46
N LEU A 282 -34.75 -24.66 1.40
CA LEU A 282 -35.68 -23.59 1.05
C LEU A 282 -36.97 -23.71 1.87
N LYS A 283 -37.24 -22.73 2.74
CA LYS A 283 -38.37 -22.79 3.68
C LYS A 283 -39.65 -22.10 3.19
N ASN A 284 -39.53 -21.15 2.27
CA ASN A 284 -40.64 -20.28 1.87
C ASN A 284 -40.74 -20.21 0.35
N ALA A 285 -41.95 -20.17 -0.17
CA ALA A 285 -42.20 -19.85 -1.57
C ALA A 285 -42.02 -18.34 -1.82
N GLY A 286 -41.85 -17.97 -3.10
CA GLY A 286 -41.62 -16.61 -3.58
C GLY A 286 -40.26 -16.45 -4.26
N ILE A 287 -39.88 -15.21 -4.55
CA ILE A 287 -38.52 -14.89 -5.00
C ILE A 287 -37.60 -14.86 -3.77
N LEU A 288 -36.47 -15.56 -3.88
CA LEU A 288 -35.38 -15.54 -2.92
C LEU A 288 -34.20 -14.81 -3.56
N GLU A 289 -33.72 -13.75 -2.93
CA GLU A 289 -32.39 -13.19 -3.22
C GLU A 289 -31.44 -13.74 -2.15
N LEU A 290 -30.49 -14.55 -2.59
CA LEU A 290 -29.44 -15.08 -1.74
C LEU A 290 -28.20 -14.19 -1.92
N THR A 291 -27.86 -13.43 -0.89
CA THR A 291 -26.73 -12.48 -0.93
C THR A 291 -25.62 -12.96 -0.01
N ALA A 292 -24.41 -13.09 -0.54
CA ALA A 292 -23.19 -13.33 0.20
C ALA A 292 -22.49 -12.00 0.52
N VAL A 293 -22.28 -11.72 1.80
CA VAL A 293 -21.75 -10.43 2.29
C VAL A 293 -20.49 -10.65 3.11
N HIS A 294 -19.52 -9.76 2.94
CA HIS A 294 -18.30 -9.66 3.76
C HIS A 294 -17.90 -8.17 3.88
N PRO A 295 -17.33 -7.70 5.03
CA PRO A 295 -17.00 -6.28 5.20
C PRO A 295 -15.91 -5.74 4.25
N GLU A 296 -15.02 -6.61 3.78
CA GLU A 296 -13.87 -6.23 2.94
C GLU A 296 -14.07 -6.56 1.45
N LEU A 297 -15.17 -7.22 1.08
CA LEU A 297 -15.40 -7.67 -0.30
C LEU A 297 -16.75 -7.15 -0.80
N TYR A 298 -16.83 -6.83 -2.09
CA TYR A 298 -18.13 -6.59 -2.72
C TYR A 298 -18.98 -7.85 -2.63
N SER A 299 -20.23 -7.69 -2.19
CA SER A 299 -21.16 -8.80 -2.04
C SER A 299 -21.48 -9.45 -3.40
N GLY A 300 -21.97 -10.68 -3.37
CA GLY A 300 -22.52 -11.36 -4.55
C GLY A 300 -23.95 -11.76 -4.26
N SER A 301 -24.87 -11.66 -5.22
CA SER A 301 -26.22 -12.17 -5.01
C SER A 301 -26.76 -12.97 -6.19
N LEU A 302 -27.77 -13.78 -5.88
CA LEU A 302 -28.40 -14.71 -6.79
C LEU A 302 -29.90 -14.70 -6.55
N PHE A 303 -30.69 -14.56 -7.62
CA PHE A 303 -32.15 -14.68 -7.55
C PHE A 303 -32.62 -16.08 -7.89
N LEU A 304 -33.59 -16.58 -7.11
CA LEU A 304 -34.22 -17.87 -7.32
C LEU A 304 -35.74 -17.72 -7.19
N LYS A 305 -36.49 -18.39 -8.07
CA LYS A 305 -37.95 -18.55 -7.92
C LYS A 305 -38.21 -19.83 -7.14
N VAL A 306 -38.83 -19.72 -5.97
CA VAL A 306 -39.22 -20.85 -5.13
C VAL A 306 -40.74 -21.03 -5.22
N THR A 307 -41.18 -22.13 -5.82
CA THR A 307 -42.60 -22.47 -5.90
C THR A 307 -43.03 -23.28 -4.68
N PRO A 308 -44.29 -23.18 -4.25
CA PRO A 308 -44.81 -24.08 -3.23
C PRO A 308 -44.70 -25.52 -3.72
N ARG A 309 -44.25 -26.42 -2.85
CA ARG A 309 -44.36 -27.85 -3.10
C ARG A 309 -45.82 -28.21 -2.85
N TYR A 310 -46.62 -28.21 -3.90
CA TYR A 310 -47.87 -28.95 -3.86
C TYR A 310 -47.44 -30.40 -3.68
N GLY A 311 -47.52 -30.90 -2.44
CA GLY A 311 -47.49 -32.33 -2.23
C GLY A 311 -48.41 -32.94 -3.27
N SER A 312 -48.06 -34.10 -3.81
CA SER A 312 -49.07 -34.96 -4.39
C SER A 312 -50.05 -35.28 -3.26
N LEU A 313 -50.95 -34.34 -2.97
CA LEU A 313 -52.30 -34.67 -2.60
C LEU A 313 -52.71 -35.54 -3.76
N ILE A 314 -52.56 -36.85 -3.56
CA ILE A 314 -53.39 -37.83 -4.21
C ILE A 314 -54.78 -37.29 -3.86
N ILE A 315 -55.31 -36.46 -4.74
CA ILE A 315 -56.71 -36.08 -4.71
C ILE A 315 -57.34 -37.44 -4.96
N ASN A 316 -57.75 -38.10 -3.88
CA ASN A 316 -58.58 -39.28 -3.99
C ASN A 316 -59.72 -38.81 -4.87
N LYS A 317 -59.75 -39.36 -6.08
CA LYS A 317 -60.85 -39.24 -7.01
C LYS A 317 -62.13 -39.45 -6.19
N TYR A 318 -63.14 -38.63 -6.47
CA TYR A 318 -64.49 -38.65 -5.92
C TYR A 318 -64.79 -37.59 -4.83
N ASP A 319 -65.28 -36.45 -5.33
CA ASP A 319 -66.70 -36.05 -5.16
C ASP A 319 -67.09 -34.73 -4.45
N ASP A 320 -66.20 -33.86 -3.95
CA ASP A 320 -66.75 -32.61 -3.35
C ASP A 320 -65.88 -31.33 -3.32
N PHE A 321 -64.95 -31.15 -4.25
CA PHE A 321 -64.14 -29.91 -4.33
C PHE A 321 -64.56 -28.98 -5.48
N GLN A 322 -65.85 -28.63 -5.53
CA GLN A 322 -66.30 -27.40 -6.21
C GLN A 322 -66.24 -26.16 -5.30
N VAL A 323 -65.87 -26.31 -4.03
CA VAL A 323 -65.95 -25.23 -3.04
C VAL A 323 -64.55 -24.81 -2.58
N ARG A 324 -64.00 -23.76 -3.22
CA ARG A 324 -62.97 -22.79 -2.75
C ARG A 324 -61.92 -22.33 -3.78
N LEU A 325 -62.11 -22.56 -5.09
CA LEU A 325 -61.27 -21.93 -6.13
C LEU A 325 -61.85 -20.64 -6.73
N ALA A 326 -62.97 -20.13 -6.19
CA ALA A 326 -63.68 -18.97 -6.73
C ALA A 326 -63.54 -17.66 -5.92
N MET A 327 -62.53 -17.52 -5.05
CA MET A 327 -62.30 -16.27 -4.30
C MET A 327 -60.82 -15.86 -4.24
N TYR A 328 -60.20 -15.71 -5.42
CA TYR A 328 -59.24 -14.63 -5.68
C TYR A 328 -59.07 -14.47 -7.20
N GLN A 329 -59.93 -13.66 -7.83
CA GLN A 329 -59.54 -12.96 -9.05
C GLN A 329 -59.09 -11.56 -8.63
N PRO A 330 -57.89 -11.15 -9.05
CA PRO A 330 -57.85 -9.89 -9.79
C PRO A 330 -56.88 -10.00 -10.97
N GLY A 331 -57.42 -9.96 -12.19
CA GLY A 331 -56.65 -9.79 -13.44
C GLY A 331 -55.75 -10.96 -13.82
N ASN A 332 -56.20 -11.81 -14.75
CA ASN A 332 -55.32 -12.66 -15.57
C ASN A 332 -54.38 -11.77 -16.41
N GLN A 333 -53.38 -11.15 -15.79
CA GLN A 333 -52.38 -10.38 -16.51
C GLN A 333 -51.05 -11.06 -16.23
N SER A 334 -50.56 -11.80 -17.23
CA SER A 334 -49.17 -12.21 -17.20
C SER A 334 -48.31 -10.96 -17.26
N TYR A 335 -47.35 -10.83 -16.36
CA TYR A 335 -46.48 -9.66 -16.27
C TYR A 335 -45.02 -10.09 -16.12
N ILE A 336 -44.12 -9.19 -16.45
CA ILE A 336 -42.69 -9.36 -16.21
C ILE A 336 -42.28 -8.47 -15.06
N LYS A 337 -41.48 -9.03 -14.16
CA LYS A 337 -40.87 -8.27 -13.07
C LYS A 337 -39.36 -8.37 -13.12
N ALA A 338 -38.72 -7.22 -13.09
CA ALA A 338 -37.26 -7.09 -13.06
C ALA A 338 -36.75 -7.09 -11.62
N PHE A 339 -35.64 -7.80 -11.39
CA PHE A 339 -34.89 -7.79 -10.15
C PHE A 339 -33.41 -7.61 -10.46
N ALA A 340 -32.72 -6.71 -9.76
CA ALA A 340 -31.26 -6.57 -9.84
C ALA A 340 -30.64 -6.84 -8.48
N GLN A 341 -29.37 -7.25 -8.51
CA GLN A 341 -28.62 -7.49 -7.29
C GLN A 341 -28.52 -6.18 -6.48
N SER A 342 -28.70 -6.28 -5.17
CA SER A 342 -28.77 -5.15 -4.24
C SER A 342 -27.43 -4.50 -3.89
N ARG A 343 -26.34 -4.82 -4.60
CA ARG A 343 -24.99 -4.31 -4.31
C ARG A 343 -24.63 -3.09 -5.13
N SER A 344 -23.58 -2.38 -4.70
CA SER A 344 -22.90 -1.38 -5.52
C SER A 344 -21.99 -2.04 -6.56
N PHE A 345 -21.90 -1.43 -7.74
CA PHE A 345 -21.11 -1.92 -8.88
C PHE A 345 -20.03 -0.91 -9.26
N LYS A 346 -18.81 -1.37 -9.58
CA LYS A 346 -17.74 -0.44 -10.01
C LYS A 346 -18.03 0.08 -11.42
N ALA A 347 -17.94 1.39 -11.61
CA ALA A 347 -18.09 2.05 -12.91
C ALA A 347 -16.83 1.91 -13.80
N ASN A 348 -16.29 0.69 -13.98
CA ASN A 348 -15.10 0.42 -14.81
C ASN A 348 -15.43 -0.20 -16.19
N GLY A 349 -16.72 -0.37 -16.51
CA GLY A 349 -17.17 -1.06 -17.72
C GLY A 349 -16.92 -2.57 -17.73
N LYS A 350 -16.42 -3.15 -16.63
CA LYS A 350 -16.14 -4.59 -16.47
C LYS A 350 -17.02 -5.23 -15.39
N ASP A 351 -17.26 -4.55 -14.27
CA ASP A 351 -18.13 -5.05 -13.21
C ASP A 351 -19.58 -4.97 -13.65
N SER A 352 -20.22 -6.14 -13.77
CA SER A 352 -21.56 -6.26 -14.33
C SER A 352 -22.61 -6.46 -13.26
N ALA A 353 -23.67 -5.66 -13.32
CA ALA A 353 -24.92 -5.90 -12.63
C ALA A 353 -25.75 -6.95 -13.35
N GLU A 354 -26.01 -8.05 -12.66
CA GLU A 354 -26.90 -9.09 -13.19
C GLU A 354 -28.36 -8.73 -12.87
N ILE A 355 -29.19 -8.75 -13.90
CA ILE A 355 -30.60 -8.39 -13.82
C ILE A 355 -31.41 -9.58 -14.28
N SER A 356 -32.25 -10.08 -13.39
CA SER A 356 -33.12 -11.24 -13.61
C SER A 356 -34.55 -10.77 -13.88
N LEU A 357 -35.10 -11.22 -15.00
CA LEU A 357 -36.44 -10.89 -15.47
C LEU A 357 -37.29 -12.16 -15.38
N PHE A 358 -38.31 -12.14 -14.54
CA PHE A 358 -39.21 -13.29 -14.34
C PHE A 358 -40.55 -13.01 -15.00
N LEU A 359 -41.01 -13.96 -15.82
CA LEU A 359 -42.37 -14.01 -16.33
C LEU A 359 -43.26 -14.69 -15.30
N PHE A 360 -44.29 -13.96 -14.84
CA PHE A 360 -45.36 -14.49 -14.01
C PHE A 360 -46.55 -14.73 -14.91
N ASP A 361 -46.72 -15.98 -15.36
CA ASP A 361 -47.76 -16.39 -16.29
C ASP A 361 -48.51 -17.61 -15.72
N GLU A 362 -49.42 -17.37 -14.78
CA GLU A 362 -50.18 -18.43 -14.10
C GLU A 362 -51.07 -19.22 -15.06
N ALA A 363 -51.59 -18.56 -16.09
CA ALA A 363 -52.46 -19.16 -17.11
C ALA A 363 -51.69 -19.83 -18.26
N SER A 364 -50.34 -19.79 -18.25
CA SER A 364 -49.49 -20.33 -19.32
C SER A 364 -49.87 -19.80 -20.72
N LEU A 365 -50.22 -18.52 -20.81
CA LEU A 365 -50.60 -17.85 -22.06
C LEU A 365 -49.43 -17.68 -23.03
N TYR A 366 -48.18 -17.70 -22.53
CA TYR A 366 -46.97 -17.46 -23.30
C TYR A 366 -46.02 -18.67 -23.23
N PRO A 367 -46.39 -19.83 -23.80
CA PRO A 367 -45.58 -21.05 -23.73
C PRO A 367 -44.21 -20.91 -24.41
N ASP A 368 -44.14 -20.09 -25.48
CA ASP A 368 -42.89 -19.82 -26.19
C ASP A 368 -42.02 -18.74 -25.52
N GLY A 369 -42.55 -18.11 -24.46
CA GLY A 369 -41.96 -16.98 -23.77
C GLY A 369 -42.27 -15.63 -24.40
N VAL A 370 -41.76 -14.58 -23.78
CA VAL A 370 -41.94 -13.18 -24.18
C VAL A 370 -40.58 -12.60 -24.55
N ARG A 371 -40.49 -11.97 -25.73
CA ARG A 371 -39.28 -11.29 -26.17
C ARG A 371 -39.20 -9.91 -25.54
N LEU A 372 -38.05 -9.57 -25.00
CA LEU A 372 -37.77 -8.27 -24.41
C LEU A 372 -36.67 -7.56 -25.19
N ASN A 373 -36.86 -6.26 -25.39
CA ASN A 373 -35.82 -5.35 -25.85
C ASN A 373 -35.46 -4.42 -24.68
N ILE A 374 -34.19 -4.42 -24.26
CA ILE A 374 -33.71 -3.67 -23.11
C ILE A 374 -32.83 -2.52 -23.57
N ILE A 375 -33.19 -1.31 -23.13
CA ILE A 375 -32.51 -0.06 -23.45
C ILE A 375 -32.10 0.59 -22.13
N PRO A 376 -30.80 0.63 -21.77
CA PRO A 376 -30.34 1.32 -20.57
C PRO A 376 -30.25 2.83 -20.81
N SER A 377 -30.43 3.63 -19.77
CA SER A 377 -30.17 5.08 -19.79
C SER A 377 -28.70 5.42 -20.00
N TYR A 378 -27.80 4.63 -19.39
CA TYR A 378 -26.34 4.72 -19.55
C TYR A 378 -25.70 3.32 -19.58
N GLY A 379 -24.46 3.24 -20.05
CA GLY A 379 -23.71 1.99 -20.12
C GLY A 379 -24.19 1.05 -21.22
N SER A 380 -24.00 -0.26 -21.03
CA SER A 380 -24.34 -1.28 -22.02
C SER A 380 -24.89 -2.54 -21.36
N VAL A 381 -25.91 -3.13 -21.99
CA VAL A 381 -26.52 -4.40 -21.56
C VAL A 381 -26.18 -5.53 -22.52
N HIS A 382 -25.97 -6.73 -22.00
CA HIS A 382 -25.77 -7.94 -22.78
C HIS A 382 -26.53 -9.15 -22.18
N PRO A 383 -27.40 -9.82 -22.94
CA PRO A 383 -27.85 -9.46 -24.29
C PRO A 383 -28.82 -8.26 -24.28
N GLN A 384 -28.89 -7.49 -25.38
CA GLN A 384 -29.87 -6.40 -25.55
C GLN A 384 -31.29 -6.92 -25.80
N GLN A 385 -31.41 -8.12 -26.38
CA GLN A 385 -32.66 -8.80 -26.60
C GLN A 385 -32.62 -10.17 -25.92
N LEU A 386 -33.69 -10.52 -25.21
CA LEU A 386 -33.80 -11.81 -24.55
C LEU A 386 -35.23 -12.34 -24.59
N VAL A 387 -35.39 -13.65 -24.42
CA VAL A 387 -36.71 -14.29 -24.32
C VAL A 387 -36.86 -14.84 -22.91
N VAL A 388 -37.89 -14.38 -22.18
CA VAL A 388 -38.21 -14.88 -20.84
C VAL A 388 -39.30 -15.93 -20.96
N LYS A 389 -39.08 -17.10 -20.34
CA LYS A 389 -40.08 -18.18 -20.26
C LYS A 389 -40.59 -18.30 -18.82
N GLY A 390 -41.77 -18.89 -18.62
CA GLY A 390 -42.40 -18.95 -17.30
C GLY A 390 -41.57 -19.69 -16.22
N GLU A 391 -40.74 -20.65 -16.64
CA GLU A 391 -39.88 -21.45 -15.77
C GLU A 391 -38.46 -20.90 -15.59
N GLU A 392 -37.97 -20.09 -16.53
CA GLU A 392 -36.57 -19.67 -16.61
C GLU A 392 -36.47 -18.15 -16.71
N PRO A 393 -35.77 -17.48 -15.77
CA PRO A 393 -35.60 -16.05 -15.84
C PRO A 393 -34.73 -15.67 -17.04
N GLY A 394 -35.09 -14.57 -17.70
CA GLY A 394 -34.17 -13.89 -18.59
C GLY A 394 -33.09 -13.22 -17.76
N ILE A 395 -31.83 -13.50 -18.06
CA ILE A 395 -30.69 -12.91 -17.36
C ILE A 395 -29.97 -11.99 -18.34
N LEU A 396 -29.75 -10.74 -17.92
CA LEU A 396 -28.89 -9.80 -18.63
C LEU A 396 -27.84 -9.22 -17.70
N LYS A 397 -26.71 -8.82 -18.29
CA LYS A 397 -25.60 -8.16 -17.61
C LYS A 397 -25.54 -6.71 -18.05
N LEU A 398 -25.59 -5.78 -17.10
CA LEU A 398 -25.42 -4.35 -17.31
C LEU A 398 -24.03 -3.93 -16.83
N VAL A 399 -23.26 -3.23 -17.64
CA VAL A 399 -21.98 -2.61 -17.25
C VAL A 399 -22.04 -1.11 -17.54
N SER A 400 -21.36 -0.30 -16.73
CA SER A 400 -21.26 1.16 -16.93
C SER A 400 -19.84 1.64 -16.67
N LYS A 401 -19.43 2.71 -17.36
CA LYS A 401 -18.23 3.51 -17.04
C LYS A 401 -18.58 4.79 -16.27
N ASP A 402 -19.87 5.11 -16.19
CA ASP A 402 -20.38 6.31 -15.56
C ASP A 402 -20.79 6.00 -14.10
N GLN A 403 -20.41 6.88 -13.18
CA GLN A 403 -20.71 6.79 -11.74
C GLN A 403 -22.12 7.34 -11.44
N GLU A 404 -23.13 6.81 -12.13
CA GLU A 404 -24.52 7.29 -12.07
C GLU A 404 -25.50 6.13 -11.91
N ASP A 405 -26.71 6.45 -11.45
CA ASP A 405 -27.81 5.49 -11.40
C ASP A 405 -28.29 5.16 -12.80
N VAL A 406 -28.27 3.87 -13.16
CA VAL A 406 -28.76 3.40 -14.44
C VAL A 406 -30.17 2.86 -14.29
N GLU A 407 -31.10 3.49 -15.01
CA GLU A 407 -32.46 3.00 -15.22
C GLU A 407 -32.55 2.20 -16.52
N LEU A 408 -33.39 1.16 -16.54
CA LEU A 408 -33.67 0.36 -17.72
C LEU A 408 -35.05 0.66 -18.29
N GLN A 409 -35.14 0.84 -19.60
CA GLN A 409 -36.39 0.77 -20.33
C GLN A 409 -36.51 -0.64 -20.94
N ILE A 410 -37.62 -1.33 -20.66
CA ILE A 410 -37.85 -2.70 -21.10
C ILE A 410 -39.14 -2.74 -21.91
N ILE A 411 -39.02 -3.12 -23.18
CA ILE A 411 -40.15 -3.20 -24.11
C ILE A 411 -40.44 -4.68 -24.38
N ALA A 412 -41.66 -5.12 -24.11
CA ALA A 412 -42.08 -6.50 -24.29
C ALA A 412 -42.78 -6.76 -25.63
N THR A 413 -42.62 -7.96 -26.17
CA THR A 413 -43.34 -8.44 -27.35
C THR A 413 -43.73 -9.90 -27.15
N PRO A 414 -45.03 -10.24 -27.06
CA PRO A 414 -46.20 -9.35 -27.18
C PRO A 414 -46.29 -8.31 -26.05
N ASP A 415 -47.12 -7.27 -26.25
CA ASP A 415 -47.28 -6.19 -25.27
C ASP A 415 -47.89 -6.73 -23.97
N ILE A 416 -47.07 -6.76 -22.93
CA ILE A 416 -47.43 -7.20 -21.58
C ILE A 416 -46.83 -6.22 -20.58
N GLU A 417 -47.46 -6.12 -19.42
CA GLU A 417 -46.99 -5.21 -18.38
C GLU A 417 -45.59 -5.61 -17.88
N VAL A 418 -44.67 -4.65 -17.90
CA VAL A 418 -43.33 -4.79 -17.31
C VAL A 418 -43.22 -3.91 -16.08
N VAL A 419 -43.22 -4.55 -14.92
CA VAL A 419 -42.99 -3.88 -13.63
C VAL A 419 -41.48 -3.73 -13.42
N ASN A 420 -40.95 -2.57 -13.81
CA ASN A 420 -39.53 -2.25 -13.64
C ASN A 420 -39.30 -1.07 -12.70
N ASN A 421 -38.94 -1.37 -11.45
CA ASN A 421 -38.54 -0.39 -10.45
C ASN A 421 -37.03 -0.45 -10.16
N VAL A 422 -36.26 -1.08 -11.05
CA VAL A 422 -34.85 -1.34 -10.84
C VAL A 422 -34.04 -0.09 -11.19
N LYS A 423 -33.29 0.41 -10.20
CA LYS A 423 -32.21 1.39 -10.38
C LYS A 423 -30.91 0.73 -9.95
N ILE A 424 -29.91 0.76 -10.82
CA ILE A 424 -28.59 0.16 -10.55
C ILE A 424 -27.61 1.29 -10.26
N HIS A 425 -27.06 1.31 -9.05
CA HIS A 425 -26.09 2.32 -8.65
C HIS A 425 -24.66 1.87 -8.98
N PHE A 426 -23.99 2.59 -9.88
CA PHE A 426 -22.57 2.41 -10.17
C PHE A 426 -21.72 3.41 -9.36
N VAL A 427 -20.80 2.88 -8.57
CA VAL A 427 -19.85 3.62 -7.73
C VAL A 427 -18.53 3.85 -8.45
N PRO A 428 -17.73 4.84 -8.02
CA PRO A 428 -16.37 5.01 -8.52
C PRO A 428 -15.57 3.70 -8.55
N PRO A 429 -14.82 3.40 -9.64
CA PRO A 429 -14.01 2.18 -9.74
C PRO A 429 -12.72 2.23 -8.90
N VAL A 430 -12.81 2.72 -7.66
CA VAL A 430 -11.71 2.70 -6.70
C VAL A 430 -11.45 1.25 -6.32
N THR A 431 -10.19 0.85 -6.43
CA THR A 431 -9.74 -0.51 -6.07
C THR A 431 -8.78 -0.47 -4.88
N TYR A 432 -8.01 0.61 -4.72
CA TYR A 432 -7.02 0.73 -3.65
C TYR A 432 -7.10 2.08 -2.95
N ILE A 433 -6.74 2.08 -1.67
CA ILE A 433 -6.37 3.29 -0.95
C ILE A 433 -4.87 3.25 -0.69
N GLN A 434 -4.18 4.25 -1.19
CA GLN A 434 -2.76 4.45 -0.90
C GLN A 434 -2.62 5.44 0.24
N CYS A 435 -1.80 5.08 1.21
CA CYS A 435 -1.40 5.94 2.32
C CYS A 435 0.11 6.21 2.16
N ILE A 436 0.52 7.47 2.13
CA ILE A 436 1.91 7.89 1.92
C ILE A 436 2.26 8.89 3.02
N SER A 437 3.42 8.73 3.65
CA SER A 437 3.94 9.71 4.60
C SER A 437 4.99 10.60 3.97
N SER A 438 4.89 11.90 4.24
CA SER A 438 5.82 12.92 3.77
C SER A 438 6.13 13.90 4.91
N PRO A 439 7.35 13.88 5.48
CA PRO A 439 8.44 12.94 5.18
C PRO A 439 8.19 11.54 5.78
N PRO A 440 8.81 10.47 5.24
CA PRO A 440 8.65 9.10 5.74
C PRO A 440 9.43 8.83 7.05
N SER A 441 10.43 9.66 7.35
CA SER A 441 11.12 9.66 8.63
C SER A 441 11.03 11.03 9.28
N ILE A 442 10.69 11.04 10.57
CA ILE A 442 10.57 12.24 11.40
C ILE A 442 11.29 12.03 12.72
N HIS A 443 11.70 13.12 13.34
CA HIS A 443 12.10 13.10 14.74
C HIS A 443 10.88 13.04 15.67
N PHE A 444 11.08 12.60 16.92
CA PHE A 444 10.02 12.52 17.93
C PHE A 444 9.29 13.85 18.22
N LEU A 445 9.87 14.99 17.84
CA LEU A 445 9.26 16.31 18.02
C LEU A 445 8.64 16.88 16.74
N GLU A 446 8.80 16.18 15.63
CA GLU A 446 8.29 16.57 14.32
C GLU A 446 6.98 15.84 14.03
N LYS A 447 6.33 16.27 12.96
CA LYS A 447 5.09 15.66 12.47
C LYS A 447 5.26 15.30 11.01
N SER A 448 4.54 14.27 10.57
CA SER A 448 4.55 13.79 9.18
C SER A 448 3.17 13.96 8.57
N ASP A 449 3.11 14.51 7.36
CA ASP A 449 1.85 14.54 6.63
C ASP A 449 1.55 13.15 6.07
N ILE A 450 0.34 12.66 6.32
CA ILE A 450 -0.19 11.45 5.70
C ILE A 450 -1.10 11.85 4.55
N LEU A 451 -0.66 11.58 3.33
CA LEU A 451 -1.46 11.71 2.13
C LEU A 451 -2.21 10.40 1.86
N VAL A 452 -3.51 10.50 1.68
CA VAL A 452 -4.37 9.38 1.33
C VAL A 452 -4.93 9.59 -0.06
N ARG A 453 -4.68 8.64 -0.96
CA ARG A 453 -5.09 8.68 -2.37
C ARG A 453 -5.99 7.52 -2.72
N LEU A 454 -7.03 7.81 -3.52
CA LEU A 454 -7.89 6.80 -4.12
C LEU A 454 -7.31 6.41 -5.48
N LEU A 455 -7.04 5.11 -5.66
CA LEU A 455 -6.46 4.58 -6.89
C LEU A 455 -7.40 3.57 -7.55
N ASP A 456 -7.38 3.52 -8.88
CA ASP A 456 -8.06 2.50 -9.69
C ASP A 456 -7.23 1.19 -9.80
N GLU A 457 -7.71 0.26 -10.64
CA GLU A 457 -7.03 -1.03 -10.89
C GLU A 457 -5.62 -0.88 -11.47
N ASP A 458 -5.39 0.18 -12.26
CA ASP A 458 -4.13 0.50 -12.93
C ASP A 458 -3.21 1.35 -12.02
N SER A 459 -3.60 1.56 -10.76
CA SER A 459 -2.90 2.43 -9.79
C SER A 459 -2.85 3.90 -10.19
N ALA A 460 -3.73 4.36 -11.09
CA ALA A 460 -3.90 5.77 -11.39
C ALA A 460 -4.78 6.43 -10.33
N ALA A 461 -4.48 7.70 -10.02
CA ALA A 461 -5.29 8.50 -9.13
C ALA A 461 -6.67 8.75 -9.76
N LEU A 462 -7.74 8.47 -9.00
CA LEU A 462 -9.10 8.53 -9.51
C LEU A 462 -9.92 9.55 -8.72
N THR A 463 -10.49 10.54 -9.42
CA THR A 463 -11.46 11.47 -8.85
C THR A 463 -12.82 10.78 -8.68
N VAL A 464 -13.44 10.98 -7.52
CA VAL A 464 -14.76 10.41 -7.20
C VAL A 464 -15.85 11.48 -7.34
N LYS A 465 -16.99 11.16 -7.96
CA LYS A 465 -18.15 12.07 -8.00
C LYS A 465 -18.94 12.11 -6.68
N THR A 466 -18.78 11.08 -5.85
CA THR A 466 -19.48 10.92 -4.57
C THR A 466 -18.50 11.06 -3.42
N PRO A 467 -18.92 11.65 -2.27
CA PRO A 467 -18.06 11.76 -1.10
C PRO A 467 -17.65 10.37 -0.60
N TRP A 468 -16.38 10.21 -0.23
CA TRP A 468 -15.82 8.92 0.19
C TRP A 468 -15.23 9.00 1.59
N GLN A 469 -15.74 8.19 2.53
CA GLN A 469 -15.27 8.18 3.92
C GLN A 469 -14.02 7.31 4.07
N VAL A 470 -12.99 7.87 4.71
CA VAL A 470 -11.76 7.16 5.04
C VAL A 470 -11.44 7.36 6.51
N SER A 471 -11.01 6.28 7.18
CA SER A 471 -10.49 6.29 8.54
C SER A 471 -9.02 5.89 8.52
N LEU A 472 -8.18 6.59 9.26
CA LEU A 472 -6.80 6.26 9.49
C LEU A 472 -6.66 5.53 10.83
N GLU A 473 -5.92 4.43 10.82
CA GLU A 473 -5.67 3.62 12.01
C GLU A 473 -4.17 3.34 12.14
N ILE A 474 -3.66 3.38 13.37
CA ILE A 474 -2.29 2.97 13.67
C ILE A 474 -2.33 1.47 13.97
N SER A 475 -1.80 0.65 13.07
CA SER A 475 -1.78 -0.81 13.23
C SER A 475 -0.61 -1.30 14.07
N GLU A 476 0.49 -0.55 14.12
CA GLU A 476 1.70 -0.88 14.90
C GLU A 476 2.41 0.42 15.31
N GLY A 477 3.01 0.44 16.52
CA GLY A 477 3.68 1.61 17.07
C GLY A 477 2.75 2.51 17.91
N GLY A 478 3.13 3.78 18.10
CA GLY A 478 2.38 4.73 18.91
C GLY A 478 2.46 6.17 18.40
N GLY A 479 1.32 6.86 18.42
CA GLY A 479 1.18 8.24 17.97
C GLY A 479 -0.28 8.65 17.88
N GLU A 480 -0.53 9.76 17.21
CA GLU A 480 -1.86 10.29 16.93
C GLU A 480 -1.93 10.74 15.47
N VAL A 481 -3.09 10.53 14.86
CA VAL A 481 -3.38 10.99 13.50
C VAL A 481 -4.54 11.96 13.56
N THR A 482 -4.38 13.15 12.97
CA THR A 482 -5.39 14.21 12.99
C THR A 482 -5.64 14.75 11.58
N PRO A 483 -6.88 14.67 11.06
CA PRO A 483 -8.03 13.97 11.63
C PRO A 483 -7.90 12.44 11.50
N GLN A 484 -8.47 11.69 12.44
CA GLN A 484 -8.50 10.22 12.36
C GLN A 484 -9.47 9.73 11.28
N SER A 485 -10.56 10.43 11.03
CA SER A 485 -11.48 10.14 9.94
C SER A 485 -11.80 11.40 9.16
N PHE A 486 -11.88 11.27 7.84
CA PHE A 486 -12.23 12.38 6.96
C PHE A 486 -13.00 11.87 5.74
N THR A 487 -13.61 12.81 5.03
CA THR A 487 -14.34 12.53 3.79
C THR A 487 -13.61 13.17 2.62
N ILE A 488 -13.20 12.36 1.65
CA ILE A 488 -12.68 12.86 0.37
C ILE A 488 -13.89 13.42 -0.40
N MET A 489 -13.85 14.71 -0.68
CA MET A 489 -14.95 15.42 -1.31
C MET A 489 -15.07 15.04 -2.80
N PRO A 490 -16.25 15.24 -3.41
CA PRO A 490 -16.41 15.10 -4.85
C PRO A 490 -15.33 15.86 -5.64
N ASP A 491 -14.96 15.29 -6.78
CA ASP A 491 -13.95 15.81 -7.72
C ASP A 491 -12.52 15.88 -7.15
N HIS A 492 -12.28 15.30 -5.98
CA HIS A 492 -10.95 15.12 -5.39
C HIS A 492 -10.58 13.64 -5.41
N PHE A 493 -9.28 13.36 -5.48
CA PHE A 493 -8.72 11.99 -5.41
C PHE A 493 -7.83 11.79 -4.18
N GLU A 494 -7.53 12.87 -3.45
CA GLU A 494 -6.64 12.83 -2.30
C GLU A 494 -7.13 13.69 -1.14
N SER A 495 -6.68 13.35 0.07
CA SER A 495 -6.87 14.13 1.29
C SER A 495 -5.66 13.94 2.19
N LYS A 496 -5.50 14.85 3.15
CA LYS A 496 -4.33 14.94 4.01
C LYS A 496 -4.74 14.83 5.48
N ALA A 497 -3.95 14.07 6.23
CA ALA A 497 -3.96 14.05 7.68
C ALA A 497 -2.53 14.30 8.19
N GLU A 498 -2.41 14.55 9.48
CA GLU A 498 -1.14 14.83 10.15
C GLU A 498 -0.87 13.73 11.18
N PHE A 499 0.32 13.16 11.18
CA PHE A 499 0.80 12.21 12.16
C PHE A 499 1.74 12.89 13.15
N ALA A 500 1.45 12.75 14.44
CA ALA A 500 2.31 13.21 15.52
C ALA A 500 2.66 12.04 16.46
N PRO A 501 3.96 11.78 16.73
CA PRO A 501 4.36 10.77 17.72
C PRO A 501 3.99 11.23 19.14
N LYS A 502 3.55 10.29 20.00
CA LYS A 502 3.16 10.59 21.40
C LYS A 502 4.19 10.15 22.43
N SER A 503 4.65 8.91 22.34
CA SER A 503 5.57 8.33 23.33
C SER A 503 6.43 7.19 22.76
N PHE A 504 6.37 6.97 21.46
CA PHE A 504 6.99 5.83 20.79
C PHE A 504 8.06 6.29 19.81
N ILE A 505 9.15 5.54 19.77
CA ILE A 505 10.29 5.74 18.87
C ILE A 505 10.51 4.39 18.18
N GLY A 506 10.75 4.43 16.88
CA GLY A 506 10.79 3.26 16.02
C GLY A 506 9.80 3.38 14.86
N THR A 507 9.47 2.25 14.25
CA THR A 507 8.59 2.21 13.08
C THR A 507 7.13 2.17 13.50
N VAL A 508 6.36 3.13 12.99
CA VAL A 508 4.90 3.21 13.15
C VAL A 508 4.26 2.83 11.83
N LYS A 509 3.27 1.93 11.85
CA LYS A 509 2.49 1.57 10.67
C LYS A 509 1.11 2.21 10.74
N VAL A 510 0.82 3.08 9.78
CA VAL A 510 -0.47 3.73 9.62
C VAL A 510 -1.18 3.14 8.41
N ARG A 511 -2.41 2.70 8.59
CA ARG A 511 -3.26 2.15 7.53
C ARG A 511 -4.45 3.04 7.28
N ALA A 512 -4.84 3.18 6.02
CA ALA A 512 -6.08 3.83 5.63
C ALA A 512 -7.15 2.78 5.37
N VAL A 513 -8.28 2.90 6.07
CA VAL A 513 -9.41 1.97 6.07
C VAL A 513 -10.62 2.64 5.46
N SER A 514 -11.29 1.93 4.56
CA SER A 514 -12.57 2.30 3.98
C SER A 514 -13.40 1.05 3.76
N SER A 515 -14.72 1.19 3.67
CA SER A 515 -15.60 0.11 3.23
C SER A 515 -15.16 -0.44 1.87
N ASN A 516 -15.14 -1.77 1.76
CA ASN A 516 -14.90 -2.51 0.51
C ASN A 516 -13.58 -2.23 -0.23
N LEU A 517 -12.56 -1.70 0.46
CA LEU A 517 -11.26 -1.41 -0.14
C LEU A 517 -10.11 -2.07 0.61
N TYR A 518 -9.15 -2.57 -0.15
CA TYR A 518 -7.91 -3.09 0.42
C TYR A 518 -7.05 -1.95 0.96
N THR A 519 -6.61 -2.13 2.20
CA THR A 519 -5.82 -1.14 2.93
C THR A 519 -4.34 -1.46 2.79
N ASN A 520 -3.53 -0.48 2.36
CA ASN A 520 -2.08 -0.59 2.45
C ASN A 520 -1.58 -0.01 3.78
N ASN A 521 -0.54 -0.61 4.35
CA ASN A 521 0.16 -0.10 5.51
C ASN A 521 1.27 0.84 5.05
N ASN A 522 1.24 2.07 5.52
CA ASN A 522 2.30 3.05 5.35
C ASN A 522 3.19 3.07 6.59
N THR A 523 4.50 3.21 6.41
CA THR A 523 5.47 3.19 7.51
C THR A 523 6.03 4.58 7.74
N VAL A 524 5.99 5.03 9.00
CA VAL A 524 6.64 6.25 9.47
C VAL A 524 7.75 5.86 10.44
N ILE A 525 8.98 6.29 10.18
CA ILE A 525 10.13 6.00 11.05
C ILE A 525 10.33 7.19 11.99
N VAL A 526 10.05 6.97 13.27
CA VAL A 526 10.23 7.97 14.32
C VAL A 526 11.59 7.77 14.98
N THR A 527 12.44 8.78 14.94
CA THR A 527 13.81 8.75 15.49
C THR A 527 14.00 9.68 16.67
N TRP A 528 15.03 9.43 17.48
CA TRP A 528 15.44 10.36 18.53
C TRP A 528 15.97 11.66 17.92
N PRO A 529 15.64 12.84 18.49
CA PRO A 529 16.19 14.12 18.07
C PRO A 529 17.62 14.30 18.63
N ILE A 530 18.55 13.45 18.23
CA ILE A 530 19.92 13.37 18.79
C ILE A 530 20.64 14.72 18.69
N LEU A 531 20.51 15.38 17.54
CA LEU A 531 21.16 16.67 17.29
C LEU A 531 20.66 17.76 18.26
N ILE A 532 19.35 17.83 18.48
CA ILE A 532 18.72 18.73 19.46
C ILE A 532 19.23 18.43 20.88
N ILE A 533 19.31 17.14 21.26
CA ILE A 533 19.83 16.74 22.57
C ILE A 533 21.28 17.23 22.74
N ILE A 534 22.15 16.98 21.75
CA ILE A 534 23.55 17.43 21.78
C ILE A 534 23.62 18.97 21.86
N ALA A 535 22.86 19.69 21.04
CA ALA A 535 22.82 21.15 21.05
C ALA A 535 22.40 21.70 22.43
N SER A 536 21.42 21.08 23.09
CA SER A 536 20.97 21.49 24.43
C SER A 536 22.04 21.28 25.50
N ILE A 537 22.77 20.16 25.43
CA ILE A 537 23.87 19.82 26.35
C ILE A 537 25.02 20.82 26.18
N VAL A 538 25.45 21.06 24.93
CA VAL A 538 26.55 21.97 24.63
C VAL A 538 26.17 23.41 25.01
N GLY A 539 24.94 23.84 24.73
CA GLY A 539 24.41 25.15 25.12
C GLY A 539 24.44 25.34 26.64
N GLY A 540 23.87 24.40 27.39
CA GLY A 540 23.86 24.44 28.86
C GLY A 540 25.26 24.48 29.48
N LEU A 541 26.21 23.70 28.94
CA LEU A 541 27.60 23.71 29.39
C LEU A 541 28.28 25.06 29.13
N VAL A 542 28.11 25.64 27.94
CA VAL A 542 28.67 26.94 27.59
C VAL A 542 28.08 28.04 28.48
N GLY A 543 26.76 28.04 28.68
CA GLY A 543 26.09 28.96 29.59
C GLY A 543 26.62 28.87 31.03
N GLY A 544 26.77 27.64 31.54
CA GLY A 544 27.33 27.38 32.87
C GLY A 544 28.80 27.81 32.99
N PHE A 545 29.59 27.64 31.93
CA PHE A 545 30.97 28.12 31.87
C PHE A 545 31.02 29.64 31.93
N ILE A 546 30.21 30.35 31.14
CA ILE A 546 30.12 31.82 31.19
C ILE A 546 29.73 32.30 32.60
N SER A 547 28.74 31.65 33.23
CA SER A 547 28.30 31.97 34.60
C SER A 547 29.39 31.73 35.66
N TYR A 548 30.24 30.72 35.46
CA TYR A 548 31.39 30.45 36.34
C TYR A 548 32.44 31.57 36.28
N PHE A 549 32.75 32.09 35.08
CA PHE A 549 33.73 33.18 34.94
C PHE A 549 33.20 34.52 35.44
N HIS A 550 31.90 34.79 35.28
CA HIS A 550 31.33 36.09 35.64
C HIS A 550 31.36 36.38 37.15
N GLU A 551 31.19 35.36 38.00
CA GLU A 551 31.10 35.56 39.45
C GLU A 551 32.43 35.47 40.23
N GLY A 552 33.54 35.19 39.55
CA GLY A 552 34.90 35.27 40.11
C GLY A 552 35.24 34.33 41.28
N ASN A 553 34.29 33.54 41.79
CA ASN A 553 34.49 32.70 42.97
C ASN A 553 34.86 31.25 42.59
N LYS A 554 36.15 30.91 42.72
CA LYS A 554 36.75 29.63 42.30
C LYS A 554 36.22 28.39 43.04
N THR A 555 35.49 28.56 44.15
CA THR A 555 34.89 27.45 44.91
C THR A 555 33.64 26.87 44.23
N LYS A 556 33.10 27.51 43.18
CA LYS A 556 31.84 27.13 42.55
C LYS A 556 31.97 26.30 41.26
N LYS A 557 32.86 25.30 41.22
CA LYS A 557 32.97 24.36 40.06
C LYS A 557 31.63 23.67 39.71
N TRP A 558 30.75 23.52 40.70
CA TRP A 558 29.39 23.01 40.55
C TRP A 558 28.53 23.80 39.54
N ARG A 559 28.90 25.04 39.18
CA ARG A 559 28.13 25.88 38.26
C ARG A 559 28.02 25.35 36.84
N ILE A 560 29.05 24.69 36.36
CA ILE A 560 29.03 24.10 35.01
C ILE A 560 28.01 22.96 34.98
N PHE A 561 28.00 22.14 36.03
CA PHE A 561 27.01 21.08 36.19
C PHE A 561 25.60 21.66 36.34
N THR A 562 25.40 22.67 37.21
CA THR A 562 24.07 23.29 37.31
C THR A 562 23.63 23.91 36.00
N GLY A 563 24.53 24.54 35.24
CA GLY A 563 24.21 25.15 33.95
C GLY A 563 23.79 24.15 32.88
N LEU A 564 24.43 22.97 32.83
CA LEU A 564 23.99 21.86 32.00
C LEU A 564 22.54 21.47 32.31
N PHE A 565 22.24 21.22 33.58
CA PHE A 565 20.89 20.79 34.01
C PHE A 565 19.85 21.87 33.79
N THR A 566 20.13 23.12 34.19
CA THR A 566 19.16 24.22 34.08
C THR A 566 18.94 24.65 32.64
N GLY A 567 19.95 24.56 31.78
CA GLY A 567 19.84 24.79 30.33
C GLY A 567 18.98 23.74 29.63
N MET A 568 19.19 22.46 29.97
CA MET A 568 18.39 21.35 29.44
C MET A 568 16.95 21.42 29.94
N VAL A 569 16.74 21.59 31.24
CA VAL A 569 15.39 21.69 31.84
C VAL A 569 14.62 22.87 31.26
N LEU A 570 15.24 24.04 31.09
CA LEU A 570 14.58 25.21 30.51
C LEU A 570 14.05 24.93 29.10
N TYR A 571 14.91 24.39 28.23
CA TYR A 571 14.52 24.06 26.85
C TYR A 571 13.39 23.03 26.80
N TRP A 572 13.52 21.91 27.52
CA TRP A 572 12.49 20.87 27.53
C TRP A 572 11.17 21.35 28.15
N THR A 573 11.23 22.22 29.16
CA THR A 573 10.02 22.84 29.72
C THR A 573 9.30 23.68 28.66
N ILE A 574 10.03 24.47 27.88
CA ILE A 574 9.45 25.30 26.81
C ILE A 574 8.69 24.43 25.81
N ILE A 575 9.25 23.28 25.43
CA ILE A 575 8.63 22.33 24.48
C ILE A 575 7.46 21.58 25.11
N VAL A 576 7.65 20.97 26.28
CA VAL A 576 6.64 20.07 26.89
C VAL A 576 5.41 20.84 27.34
N PHE A 577 5.58 22.08 27.81
CA PHE A 577 4.47 22.90 28.29
C PHE A 577 3.96 23.89 27.23
N ASP A 578 4.44 23.78 25.99
CA ASP A 578 4.05 24.63 24.86
C ASP A 578 4.03 26.13 25.25
N ILE A 579 5.08 26.58 25.94
CA ILE A 579 5.11 27.95 26.53
C ILE A 579 5.12 29.03 25.44
N ILE A 580 5.48 28.67 24.21
CA ILE A 580 5.64 29.56 23.06
C ILE A 580 4.72 29.08 21.93
N ASP A 581 3.54 29.68 21.83
CA ASP A 581 2.54 29.39 20.77
C ASP A 581 3.03 29.77 19.35
N TYR A 582 4.09 30.57 19.24
CA TYR A 582 4.54 31.17 17.98
C TYR A 582 5.84 30.50 17.50
N ALA A 583 5.71 29.67 16.46
CA ALA A 583 6.80 29.05 15.66
C ALA A 583 7.44 27.76 16.25
N PRO A 584 6.73 26.61 16.24
CA PRO A 584 7.31 25.32 16.63
C PRO A 584 8.56 24.96 15.82
N ASP A 585 8.59 25.25 14.52
CA ASP A 585 9.72 24.95 13.64
C ASP A 585 11.01 25.66 14.08
N PHE A 586 10.90 26.87 14.65
CA PHE A 586 12.05 27.61 15.14
C PHE A 586 12.66 26.97 16.39
N LEU A 587 11.83 26.38 17.27
CA LEU A 587 12.29 25.72 18.49
C LEU A 587 13.00 24.39 18.21
N LEU A 588 12.68 23.75 17.09
CA LEU A 588 13.33 22.51 16.66
C LEU A 588 14.67 22.75 15.94
N ASN A 589 14.99 24.00 15.60
CA ASN A 589 16.28 24.35 15.03
C ASN A 589 17.40 24.26 16.08
N ALA A 590 18.41 23.44 15.81
CA ALA A 590 19.59 23.21 16.66
C ALA A 590 20.23 24.48 17.24
N PHE A 591 20.27 25.58 16.46
CA PHE A 591 20.83 26.85 16.91
C PHE A 591 19.96 27.50 17.99
N SER A 592 18.65 27.50 17.81
CA SER A 592 17.69 28.00 18.80
C SER A 592 17.76 27.19 20.09
N VAL A 593 17.84 25.86 19.98
CA VAL A 593 18.05 24.94 21.11
C VAL A 593 19.30 25.33 21.90
N PHE A 594 20.42 25.50 21.18
CA PHE A 594 21.70 25.90 21.79
C PHE A 594 21.57 27.24 22.52
N VAL A 595 20.96 28.26 21.90
CA VAL A 595 20.81 29.60 22.51
C VAL A 595 19.91 29.57 23.74
N ILE A 596 18.76 28.88 23.68
CA ILE A 596 17.84 28.75 24.82
C ILE A 596 18.52 28.02 25.97
N SER A 597 19.19 26.90 25.70
CA SER A 597 19.93 26.17 26.72
C SER A 597 21.12 26.96 27.27
N LEU A 598 21.79 27.77 26.46
CA LEU A 598 22.84 28.69 26.91
C LEU A 598 22.29 29.73 27.89
N ILE A 599 21.14 30.34 27.58
CA ILE A 599 20.48 31.29 28.48
C ILE A 599 20.10 30.61 29.80
N GLY A 600 19.49 29.43 29.74
CA GLY A 600 19.13 28.65 30.93
C GLY A 600 20.35 28.22 31.75
N GLY A 601 21.45 27.88 31.09
CA GLY A 601 22.71 27.54 31.74
C GLY A 601 23.39 28.74 32.40
N TYR A 602 23.32 29.91 31.75
CA TYR A 602 23.86 31.17 32.27
C TYR A 602 23.13 31.64 33.53
N LEU A 603 21.78 31.60 33.49
CA LEU A 603 20.92 31.98 34.62
C LEU A 603 21.01 31.01 35.81
N GLY A 604 21.42 29.76 35.58
CA GLY A 604 21.47 28.72 36.61
C GLY A 604 20.10 28.46 37.21
N VAL A 605 20.02 28.37 38.54
CA VAL A 605 18.76 28.06 39.26
C VAL A 605 17.65 29.09 39.00
N GLY A 606 18.01 30.34 38.65
CA GLY A 606 17.04 31.38 38.34
C GLY A 606 16.15 31.07 37.12
N SER A 607 16.58 30.20 36.20
CA SER A 607 15.72 29.76 35.10
C SER A 607 14.58 28.84 35.57
N ILE A 608 14.81 28.05 36.63
CA ILE A 608 13.77 27.20 37.23
C ILE A 608 12.72 28.07 37.92
N ASP A 609 13.13 29.11 38.64
CA ASP A 609 12.20 30.05 39.26
C ASP A 609 11.34 30.76 38.21
N PHE A 610 11.94 31.13 37.08
CA PHE A 610 11.21 31.70 35.95
C PHE A 610 10.15 30.72 35.42
N VAL A 611 10.53 29.46 35.20
CA VAL A 611 9.63 28.39 34.76
C VAL A 611 8.50 28.14 35.76
N LEU A 612 8.81 27.98 37.05
CA LEU A 612 7.82 27.75 38.11
C LEU A 612 6.85 28.91 38.28
N LYS A 613 7.34 30.14 38.11
CA LYS A 613 6.50 31.35 38.10
C LYS A 613 5.58 31.38 36.88
N LYS A 614 6.09 31.01 35.70
CA LYS A 614 5.29 30.97 34.47
C LYS A 614 4.20 29.90 34.51
N MET A 615 4.47 28.74 35.13
CA MET A 615 3.48 27.69 35.35
C MET A 615 2.49 27.99 36.49
N GLY A 616 2.62 29.12 37.20
CA GLY A 616 1.75 29.48 38.32
C GLY A 616 1.92 28.62 39.58
N ILE A 617 2.99 27.82 39.66
CA ILE A 617 3.29 26.93 40.80
C ILE A 617 3.93 27.74 41.94
N SER A 618 4.78 28.70 41.61
CA SER A 618 5.40 29.58 42.61
C SER A 618 4.52 30.81 42.84
N LYS A 619 4.00 30.97 44.06
CA LYS A 619 3.33 32.21 44.48
C LYS A 619 4.34 33.35 44.39
N SER A 620 4.00 34.40 43.66
CA SER A 620 4.76 35.65 43.70
C SER A 620 4.68 36.22 45.11
N GLY A 621 5.62 35.85 45.98
CA GLY A 621 5.85 36.61 47.20
C GLY A 621 6.19 38.02 46.77
N SER A 622 5.30 38.97 47.05
CA SER A 622 5.61 40.38 46.89
C SER A 622 6.86 40.67 47.72
N PRO A 623 7.94 41.23 47.13
CA PRO A 623 9.08 41.69 47.90
C PRO A 623 8.69 42.99 48.62
N GLN A 624 7.88 42.85 49.66
CA GLN A 624 7.61 43.87 50.68
C GLN A 624 7.47 43.15 52.01
N GLU A 625 8.61 43.03 52.69
CA GLU A 625 8.83 43.08 54.15
C GLU A 625 10.12 42.32 54.49
N ALA A 626 11.26 42.97 54.27
CA ALA A 626 12.50 42.79 55.01
C ALA A 626 13.22 44.13 55.07
#